data_AF-A0A2N2E931-F1
#
_entry.id   AF-A0A2N2E931-F1
#
_cell.length_a   1.000
_cell.length_b   1.000
_cell.length_c   1.000
_cell.angle_alpha   90.00
_cell.angle_beta   90.00
_cell.angle_gamma   90.00
#
_symmetry.space_group_name_H-M   'P 1'
#
loop_
_entity.id
_entity.type
_entity.pdbx_description
1 polymer ?
#
loop_
_entity_poly.entity_id
_entity_poly.type
_entity_poly.pdbx_seq_one_letter_code
_entity_poly.pdbx_strand_id
1 'polypeptide(L)'
;MKKKIISFLLVALFVLPIITLALPNNAGANDTFGLNFVGGDNGIALGNKDPRTMAAGIINTVLTLLGIVAVVIVLLGGFKWMTAAGNEEKISEAKKLLGAGVVGLVIILAAWGITTFVLNALMQQTQ
;
A
#
# COMPACT_ATOMS: atom_id res chain seq x y z
N MET A 1 25.21 -7.75 -21.93
CA MET A 1 24.85 -8.92 -21.10
C MET A 1 24.89 -8.61 -19.60
N LYS A 2 25.95 -7.99 -19.08
CA LYS A 2 26.11 -7.65 -17.64
C LYS A 2 24.96 -6.82 -17.02
N LYS A 3 24.41 -5.84 -17.75
CA LYS A 3 23.25 -5.03 -17.30
C LYS A 3 21.95 -5.83 -17.14
N LYS A 4 21.75 -6.87 -17.94
CA LYS A 4 20.57 -7.76 -17.82
C LYS A 4 20.72 -8.74 -16.65
N ILE A 5 21.94 -9.20 -16.37
CA ILE A 5 22.26 -9.98 -15.16
C ILE A 5 21.98 -9.15 -13.90
N ILE A 6 22.41 -7.89 -13.87
CA ILE A 6 22.18 -7.00 -12.71
C ILE A 6 20.68 -6.74 -12.50
N SER A 7 19.92 -6.50 -13.57
CA SER A 7 18.47 -6.34 -13.49
C SER A 7 17.77 -7.64 -13.03
N PHE A 8 18.22 -8.80 -13.50
CA PHE A 8 17.67 -10.09 -13.09
C PHE A 8 18.01 -10.41 -11.62
N LEU A 9 19.21 -10.02 -11.16
CA LEU A 9 19.66 -10.21 -9.79
C LEU A 9 18.94 -9.27 -8.81
N LEU A 10 18.60 -8.05 -9.23
CA LEU A 10 17.81 -7.10 -8.43
C LEU A 10 16.35 -7.58 -8.30
N VAL A 11 15.78 -8.15 -9.37
CA VAL A 11 14.45 -8.81 -9.31
C VAL A 11 14.51 -10.05 -8.43
N ALA A 12 15.54 -10.89 -8.55
CA ALA A 12 15.70 -12.07 -7.70
C ALA A 12 15.87 -11.71 -6.21
N LEU A 13 16.60 -10.63 -5.90
CA LEU A 13 16.76 -10.12 -4.53
C LEU A 13 15.44 -9.62 -3.92
N PHE A 14 14.52 -9.12 -4.75
CA PHE A 14 13.19 -8.67 -4.31
C PHE A 14 12.18 -9.82 -4.23
N VAL A 15 12.38 -10.90 -5.00
CA VAL A 15 11.47 -12.07 -5.05
C VAL A 15 11.83 -13.13 -3.99
N LEU A 16 13.11 -13.29 -3.66
CA LEU A 16 13.59 -14.19 -2.59
C LEU A 16 12.90 -14.02 -1.23
N PRO A 17 12.68 -12.79 -0.68
CA PRO A 17 11.99 -12.64 0.60
C PRO A 17 10.53 -13.10 0.57
N ILE A 18 9.88 -13.13 -0.60
CA ILE A 18 8.50 -13.61 -0.77
C ILE A 18 8.39 -15.11 -0.48
N ILE A 19 9.44 -15.88 -0.78
CA ILE A 19 9.47 -17.34 -0.58
C ILE A 19 9.73 -17.70 0.89
N THR A 20 10.49 -16.88 1.62
CA THR A 20 10.79 -17.11 3.04
C THR A 20 9.64 -16.75 3.98
N LEU A 21 8.66 -15.96 3.53
CA LEU A 21 7.46 -15.55 4.29
C LEU A 21 6.37 -16.64 4.35
N ALA A 22 6.55 -17.77 3.65
CA ALA A 22 5.61 -18.90 3.65
C ALA A 22 5.92 -19.97 4.72
N LEU A 23 6.93 -19.74 5.57
CA LEU A 23 7.21 -20.59 6.75
C LEU A 23 6.48 -19.99 7.96
N PRO A 24 5.84 -20.82 8.81
CA PRO A 24 5.15 -20.34 10.01
C PRO A 24 6.17 -19.82 11.03
N ASN A 25 6.46 -18.50 10.98
CA ASN A 25 7.22 -17.81 12.01
C ASN A 25 6.31 -17.53 13.20
N ASN A 26 6.53 -18.28 14.29
CA ASN A 26 5.97 -17.98 15.59
C ASN A 26 6.69 -16.76 16.20
N ALA A 27 5.89 -15.88 16.80
CA ALA A 27 6.26 -14.75 17.66
C ALA A 27 6.73 -13.45 17.00
N GLY A 28 5.92 -12.40 17.16
CA GLY A 28 6.33 -11.00 17.02
C GLY A 28 5.37 -10.18 16.16
N ALA A 29 4.45 -9.48 16.82
CA ALA A 29 3.50 -8.54 16.23
C ALA A 29 4.19 -7.36 15.53
N ASN A 30 4.59 -7.55 14.27
CA ASN A 30 4.90 -6.45 13.36
C ASN A 30 4.28 -6.77 12.02
N ASP A 31 3.07 -6.25 11.81
CA ASP A 31 2.33 -6.34 10.55
C ASP A 31 2.97 -5.41 9.51
N THR A 32 4.21 -5.71 9.12
CA THR A 32 5.05 -4.91 8.23
C THR A 32 4.46 -4.75 6.82
N PHE A 33 3.49 -5.60 6.46
CA PHE A 33 2.87 -5.59 5.13
C PHE A 33 1.33 -5.55 5.16
N GLY A 34 0.71 -5.36 6.33
CA GLY A 34 -0.75 -5.35 6.45
C GLY A 34 -1.42 -6.67 6.06
N LEU A 35 -0.67 -7.77 6.04
CA LEU A 35 -1.15 -9.08 5.61
C LEU A 35 -1.97 -9.77 6.71
N ASN A 36 -1.89 -9.30 7.95
CA ASN A 36 -2.77 -9.81 9.02
C ASN A 36 -4.25 -9.54 8.68
N PHE A 37 -4.54 -8.48 7.93
CA PHE A 37 -5.89 -8.17 7.45
C PHE A 37 -6.37 -9.07 6.29
N VAL A 38 -5.44 -9.65 5.53
CA VAL A 38 -5.74 -10.52 4.38
C VAL A 38 -5.66 -12.01 4.77
N GLY A 39 -5.00 -12.38 5.88
CA GLY A 39 -4.78 -13.78 6.23
C GLY A 39 -4.58 -14.16 7.70
N GLY A 40 -4.73 -13.26 8.68
CA GLY A 40 -4.52 -13.60 10.10
C GLY A 40 -5.80 -13.59 10.92
N ASP A 41 -6.29 -14.76 11.35
CA ASP A 41 -7.37 -15.05 12.35
C ASP A 41 -8.66 -14.20 12.31
N ASN A 42 -8.79 -13.35 11.30
CA ASN A 42 -9.84 -12.38 11.07
C ASN A 42 -10.43 -12.57 9.68
N GLY A 43 -10.34 -13.80 9.17
CA GLY A 43 -11.16 -14.26 8.06
C GLY A 43 -12.60 -13.82 8.26
N ILE A 44 -13.30 -13.63 7.15
CA ILE A 44 -14.67 -13.12 7.00
C ILE A 44 -15.64 -14.00 7.81
N ALA A 45 -15.61 -13.86 9.14
CA ALA A 45 -16.41 -14.62 10.09
C ALA A 45 -17.71 -13.86 10.25
N LEU A 46 -18.69 -14.29 9.46
CA LEU A 46 -20.03 -13.71 9.28
C LEU A 46 -20.99 -13.98 10.45
N GLY A 47 -20.50 -14.06 11.68
CA GLY A 47 -21.34 -14.25 12.85
C GLY A 47 -20.71 -13.64 14.08
N ASN A 48 -21.27 -12.51 14.54
CA ASN A 48 -21.01 -11.89 15.84
C ASN A 48 -19.77 -10.98 16.00
N LYS A 49 -19.21 -10.43 14.91
CA LYS A 49 -18.22 -9.34 15.03
C LYS A 49 -18.90 -7.99 15.19
N ASP A 50 -18.43 -7.22 16.17
CA ASP A 50 -18.80 -5.81 16.35
C ASP A 50 -18.75 -5.08 15.00
N PRO A 51 -19.81 -4.35 14.60
CA PRO A 51 -19.86 -3.67 13.29
C PRO A 51 -18.68 -2.72 13.08
N ARG A 52 -18.08 -2.22 14.18
CA ARG A 52 -16.88 -1.39 14.18
C ARG A 52 -15.63 -2.15 13.68
N THR A 53 -15.47 -3.42 14.04
CA THR A 53 -14.35 -4.26 13.58
C THR A 53 -14.52 -4.70 12.13
N MET A 54 -15.76 -4.93 11.68
CA MET A 54 -16.06 -5.22 10.28
C MET A 54 -15.78 -4.01 9.39
N ALA A 55 -16.21 -2.81 9.81
CA ALA A 55 -15.93 -1.57 9.10
C ALA A 55 -14.42 -1.30 9.02
N ALA A 56 -13.68 -1.47 10.12
CA ALA A 56 -12.23 -1.28 10.15
C ALA A 56 -11.50 -2.25 9.20
N GLY A 57 -11.91 -3.52 9.13
CA GLY A 57 -11.33 -4.51 8.22
C GLY A 57 -11.56 -4.18 6.74
N ILE A 58 -12.77 -3.75 6.39
CA ILE A 58 -13.11 -3.32 5.02
C ILE A 58 -12.29 -2.09 4.63
N ILE A 59 -12.28 -1.06 5.49
CA ILE A 59 -11.55 0.19 5.25
C ILE A 59 -10.06 -0.09 5.04
N ASN A 60 -9.45 -0.94 5.87
CA ASN A 60 -8.03 -1.23 5.74
C ASN A 60 -7.69 -2.03 4.48
N THR A 61 -8.55 -2.97 4.08
CA THR A 61 -8.40 -3.73 2.82
C THR A 61 -8.47 -2.81 1.61
N VAL A 62 -9.41 -1.86 1.61
CA VAL A 62 -9.56 -0.88 0.52
C VAL A 62 -8.38 0.08 0.50
N LEU A 63 -7.92 0.57 1.66
CA LEU A 63 -6.75 1.46 1.77
C LEU A 63 -5.47 0.81 1.26
N THR A 64 -5.23 -0.47 1.57
CA THR A 64 -4.04 -1.19 1.10
C THR A 64 -4.05 -1.39 -0.41
N LEU A 65 -5.18 -1.80 -0.99
CA LEU A 65 -5.32 -1.91 -2.45
C LEU A 65 -5.12 -0.55 -3.14
N LEU A 66 -5.72 0.52 -2.62
CA LEU A 66 -5.55 1.87 -3.16
C LEU A 66 -4.10 2.37 -3.02
N GLY A 67 -3.43 2.06 -1.91
CA GLY A 67 -2.04 2.41 -1.67
C GLY A 67 -1.10 1.78 -2.71
N ILE A 68 -1.29 0.50 -3.03
CA ILE A 68 -0.52 -0.19 -4.06
C ILE A 68 -0.73 0.48 -5.43
N VAL A 69 -1.98 0.76 -5.79
CA VAL A 69 -2.31 1.43 -7.06
C VAL A 69 -1.67 2.82 -7.14
N ALA A 70 -1.71 3.59 -6.05
CA ALA A 70 -1.09 4.91 -5.99
C ALA A 70 0.43 4.84 -6.22
N VAL A 71 1.12 3.88 -5.59
CA VAL A 71 2.56 3.68 -5.79
C VAL A 71 2.87 3.31 -7.25
N VAL A 72 2.07 2.45 -7.88
CA VAL A 72 2.25 2.09 -9.29
C VAL A 72 2.11 3.31 -10.21
N ILE A 73 1.12 4.17 -9.98
CA ILE A 73 0.93 5.40 -10.77
C ILE A 73 2.12 6.34 -10.63
N VAL A 74 2.62 6.54 -9.40
CA VAL A 74 3.81 7.37 -9.14
C VAL A 74 5.05 6.81 -9.84
N LEU A 75 5.24 5.49 -9.81
CA LEU A 75 6.35 4.83 -10.51
C LEU A 75 6.25 5.01 -12.03
N LEU A 76 5.07 4.84 -12.63
CA LEU A 76 4.86 5.06 -14.06
C LEU A 76 5.11 6.51 -14.46
N GLY A 77 4.62 7.47 -13.67
CA GLY A 77 4.87 8.90 -13.87
C GLY A 77 6.36 9.25 -13.75
N GLY A 78 7.04 8.70 -12.75
CA GLY A 78 8.48 8.88 -12.54
C GLY A 78 9.32 8.27 -13.67
N PHE A 79 8.95 7.08 -14.14
CA PHE A 79 9.64 6.42 -15.26
C PHE A 79 9.44 7.18 -16.58
N LYS A 80 8.23 7.71 -16.81
CA LYS A 80 7.92 8.57 -17.97
C LYS A 80 8.70 9.88 -17.92
N TRP A 81 8.87 10.46 -16.73
CA TRP A 81 9.68 11.66 -16.55
C TRP A 81 11.17 11.40 -16.82
N MET A 82 11.72 10.29 -16.29
CA MET A 82 13.11 9.90 -16.48
C MET A 82 13.44 9.54 -17.94
N THR A 83 12.47 9.00 -18.69
CA THR A 83 12.63 8.61 -20.10
C THR A 83 12.29 9.72 -21.10
N ALA A 84 11.91 10.91 -20.64
CA ALA A 84 11.49 12.01 -21.52
C ALA A 84 12.64 12.61 -22.35
N ALA A 85 13.91 12.38 -21.97
CA ALA A 85 15.11 12.73 -22.75
C ALA A 85 15.14 14.17 -23.33
N GLY A 86 14.53 15.13 -22.64
CA GLY A 86 14.46 16.54 -23.06
C GLY A 86 13.26 16.92 -23.93
N ASN A 87 12.35 15.98 -24.24
CA ASN A 87 11.08 16.30 -24.88
C ASN A 87 10.12 16.96 -23.87
N GLU A 88 9.84 18.25 -24.04
CA GLU A 88 8.97 19.05 -23.17
C GLU A 88 7.55 18.49 -23.04
N GLU A 89 7.01 17.89 -24.10
CA GLU A 89 5.66 17.33 -24.12
C GLU A 89 5.57 16.11 -23.18
N LYS A 90 6.58 15.24 -23.22
CA LYS A 90 6.67 14.08 -22.31
C LYS A 90 6.92 14.49 -20.87
N ILE A 91 7.68 15.57 -20.64
CA ILE A 91 7.91 16.12 -19.30
C ILE A 91 6.61 16.70 -18.73
N SER A 92 5.85 17.46 -19.52
CA SER A 92 4.57 18.04 -19.12
C SER A 92 3.57 16.94 -18.74
N GLU A 93 3.46 15.90 -19.57
CA GLU A 93 2.56 14.79 -19.31
C GLU A 93 2.95 13.98 -18.06
N ALA A 94 4.26 13.74 -17.86
CA ALA A 94 4.76 13.06 -16.67
C ALA A 94 4.53 13.87 -15.39
N LYS A 95 4.69 15.20 -15.43
CA LYS A 95 4.38 16.09 -14.31
C LYS A 95 2.90 16.06 -13.95
N LYS A 96 2.00 15.99 -14.95
CA LYS A 96 0.56 15.87 -14.71
C LYS A 96 0.21 14.54 -14.03
N LEU A 97 0.81 13.44 -14.48
CA LEU A 97 0.65 12.11 -13.87
C LEU A 97 1.18 12.07 -12.43
N LEU A 98 2.36 12.64 -12.19
CA LEU A 98 2.94 12.73 -10.85
C LEU A 98 2.07 13.60 -9.93
N GLY A 99 1.57 14.74 -10.41
CA GLY A 99 0.65 15.59 -9.66
C GLY A 99 -0.62 14.85 -9.25
N ALA A 100 -1.23 14.10 -10.17
CA ALA A 100 -2.39 13.26 -9.86
C ALA A 100 -2.08 12.16 -8.84
N GLY A 101 -0.91 11.51 -8.96
CA GLY A 101 -0.44 10.49 -8.01
C GLY A 101 -0.20 11.04 -6.61
N VAL A 102 0.40 12.23 -6.49
CA VAL A 102 0.61 12.91 -5.20
C VAL A 102 -0.71 13.27 -4.53
N VAL A 103 -1.67 13.81 -5.29
CA VAL A 103 -3.01 14.12 -4.75
C VAL A 103 -3.71 12.84 -4.28
N GLY A 104 -3.61 11.73 -5.01
CA GLY A 104 -4.12 10.43 -4.60
C GLY A 104 -3.50 9.95 -3.28
N LEU A 105 -2.18 10.07 -3.12
CA LEU A 105 -1.49 9.72 -1.87
C LEU A 105 -1.96 10.59 -0.69
N VAL A 106 -2.13 11.89 -0.89
CA VAL A 106 -2.62 12.80 0.16
C VAL A 106 -4.01 12.40 0.63
N ILE A 107 -4.90 12.04 -0.30
CA ILE A 107 -6.26 11.59 0.03
C ILE A 107 -6.24 10.30 0.86
N ILE A 108 -5.39 9.34 0.48
CA ILE A 108 -5.25 8.06 1.22
C ILE A 108 -4.77 8.31 2.65
N LEU A 109 -3.75 9.15 2.82
CA LEU A 109 -3.23 9.51 4.16
C LEU A 109 -4.26 10.27 5.00
N ALA A 110 -5.00 11.19 4.39
CA ALA A 110 -6.07 11.93 5.05
C ALA A 110 -7.21 11.01 5.49
N ALA A 111 -7.64 10.07 4.65
CA ALA A 111 -8.69 9.11 4.97
C ALA A 111 -8.31 8.23 6.17
N TRP A 112 -7.06 7.76 6.21
CA TRP A 112 -6.55 6.99 7.34
C TRP A 112 -6.48 7.83 8.63
N GLY A 113 -5.99 9.07 8.54
CA GLY A 113 -5.94 10.00 9.67
C GLY A 113 -7.33 10.32 10.25
N ILE A 114 -8.32 10.57 9.39
CA ILE A 114 -9.70 10.81 9.82
C ILE A 114 -10.29 9.56 10.49
N THR A 115 -10.09 8.38 9.90
CA THR A 115 -10.62 7.12 10.45
C THR A 115 -10.09 6.87 11.86
N THR A 116 -8.77 6.99 12.04
CA THR A 116 -8.13 6.81 13.36
C THR A 116 -8.57 7.88 14.37
N PHE A 117 -8.72 9.13 13.94
CA PHE A 117 -9.24 10.20 14.77
C PHE A 117 -10.65 9.91 15.28
N VAL A 118 -11.57 9.51 14.40
CA VAL A 118 -12.96 9.18 14.79
C VAL A 118 -12.99 7.97 15.72
N LEU A 119 -12.24 6.91 15.42
CA LEU A 119 -12.18 5.73 16.29
C LEU A 119 -11.67 6.06 17.69
N ASN A 120 -10.60 6.86 17.78
CA ASN A 120 -10.04 7.30 19.05
C ASN A 120 -10.99 8.20 19.83
N ALA A 121 -11.66 9.14 19.17
CA ALA A 121 -12.65 10.03 19.79
C ALA A 121 -13.80 9.24 20.41
N LEU A 122 -14.28 8.19 19.73
CA LEU A 122 -15.35 7.32 20.24
C LEU A 122 -14.89 6.46 21.42
N MET A 123 -13.65 5.95 21.41
CA MET A 123 -13.11 5.17 22.53
C MET A 123 -12.91 6.04 23.78
N GLN A 124 -12.48 7.30 23.61
CA GLN A 124 -12.24 8.22 24.71
C GLN A 124 -13.53 8.67 25.42
N GLN A 125 -14.70 8.60 24.78
CA GLN A 125 -15.99 8.92 25.41
C GLN A 125 -16.66 7.73 26.09
N THR A 126 -16.18 6.49 25.88
CA THR A 126 -16.79 5.29 26.48
C THR A 126 -16.06 4.84 27.75
N GLN A 127 -15.04 5.59 28.19
CA GLN A 127 -14.35 5.48 29.48
C GLN A 127 -14.63 6.76 30.28
#